data_AF-A0A1Y6GWW8-F1
#
_entry.id   AF-A0A1Y6GWW8-F1
#
_cell.length_a   1.000
_cell.length_b   1.000
_cell.length_c   1.000
_cell.angle_alpha   90.00
_cell.angle_beta   90.00
_cell.angle_gamma   90.00
#
_symmetry.space_group_name_H-M   'P 1'
#
loop_
_entity.id
_entity.type
_entity.pdbx_description
1 polymer ?
#
loop_
_entity_poly.entity_id
_entity_poly.type
_entity_poly.pdbx_seq_one_letter_code
_entity_poly.pdbx_strand_id
1 'polypeptide(L)'
;MASAKDKAREFTGLKDGPKTLEFWCRKWAEIGNRRMTAAGLSEQWDHRAIQVQRQDAEARGEHLKVVELDRLPGVHLGAVATAFERRGIGTFLGDLNRAIAAENRSRRLARQRRGVEASIAEFEARLDALREKPAPGPAPVAKRRGKDDLRWPEYEAEIRRLGNEFGVDPRLLELTLHQRIEEQFVVLADAMASQGGVTELARRMVEGIVEQERLESATAIGTTLDDRPADDVDIPSANLEP
;
A
#
# COMPACT_ATOMS: atom_id res chain seq x y z
N MET A 1 31.68 -49.20 -20.56
CA MET A 1 31.10 -47.87 -20.26
C MET A 1 29.75 -48.11 -19.57
N ALA A 2 29.66 -47.96 -18.26
CA ALA A 2 28.40 -48.13 -17.52
C ALA A 2 27.40 -47.03 -17.90
N SER A 3 26.12 -47.39 -18.07
CA SER A 3 25.06 -46.45 -18.47
C SER A 3 24.80 -45.42 -17.36
N ALA A 4 24.33 -44.22 -17.71
CA ALA A 4 23.95 -43.19 -16.73
C ALA A 4 22.91 -43.70 -15.71
N LYS A 5 22.09 -44.69 -16.11
CA LYS A 5 21.16 -45.42 -15.22
C LYS A 5 21.86 -46.27 -14.17
N ASP A 6 23.00 -46.86 -14.50
CA ASP A 6 23.76 -47.74 -13.61
C ASP A 6 24.50 -46.91 -12.55
N LYS A 7 25.03 -45.74 -12.94
CA LYS A 7 25.67 -44.78 -12.01
C LYS A 7 24.69 -44.22 -10.97
N ALA A 8 23.45 -43.94 -11.38
CA ALA A 8 22.41 -43.49 -10.46
C ALA A 8 22.08 -44.58 -9.42
N ARG A 9 22.04 -45.86 -9.84
CA ARG A 9 21.79 -47.01 -8.96
C ARG A 9 22.93 -47.28 -7.97
N GLU A 10 24.18 -46.99 -8.33
CA GLU A 10 25.34 -47.11 -7.43
C GLU A 10 25.29 -46.09 -6.28
N PHE A 11 24.81 -44.87 -6.53
CA PHE A 11 24.62 -43.84 -5.49
C PHE A 11 23.33 -44.00 -4.68
N THR A 12 22.31 -44.66 -5.24
CA THR A 12 21.06 -44.98 -4.56
C THR A 12 21.04 -46.41 -4.01
N GLY A 13 22.20 -47.01 -3.78
CA GLY A 13 22.33 -48.41 -3.37
C GLY A 13 21.46 -48.75 -2.16
N LEU A 14 20.72 -49.86 -2.24
CA LEU A 14 19.73 -50.36 -1.28
C LEU A 14 20.24 -50.54 0.17
N LYS A 15 21.56 -50.45 0.41
CA LYS A 15 22.20 -50.61 1.74
C LYS A 15 22.61 -49.29 2.41
N ASP A 16 23.12 -48.31 1.67
CA ASP A 16 23.69 -47.07 2.25
C ASP A 16 23.15 -45.76 1.64
N GLY A 17 22.28 -45.85 0.62
CA GLY A 17 21.92 -44.76 -0.32
C GLY A 17 21.64 -43.37 0.30
N PRO A 18 20.69 -43.23 1.24
CA PRO A 18 20.34 -41.91 1.80
C PRO A 18 21.50 -41.26 2.57
N LYS A 19 22.27 -42.03 3.34
CA LYS A 19 23.40 -41.53 4.14
C LYS A 19 24.58 -41.14 3.25
N THR A 20 24.82 -41.90 2.18
CA THR A 20 25.87 -41.59 1.20
C THR A 20 25.52 -40.32 0.43
N LEU A 21 24.26 -40.15 0.01
CA LEU A 21 23.82 -38.94 -0.68
C LEU A 21 23.95 -37.70 0.22
N GLU A 22 23.44 -37.77 1.45
CA GLU A 22 23.54 -36.68 2.43
C GLU A 22 25.00 -36.32 2.71
N PHE A 23 25.87 -37.32 2.89
CA PHE A 23 27.31 -37.11 3.06
C PHE A 23 27.90 -36.31 1.90
N TRP A 24 27.61 -36.69 0.65
CA TRP A 24 28.14 -36.01 -0.51
C TRP A 24 27.54 -34.63 -0.71
N CYS A 25 26.22 -34.45 -0.54
CA CYS A 25 25.58 -33.13 -0.57
C CYS A 25 26.22 -32.17 0.44
N ARG A 26 26.49 -32.65 1.66
CA ARG A 26 27.24 -31.89 2.66
C ARG A 26 28.65 -31.56 2.22
N LYS A 27 29.41 -32.53 1.70
CA LYS A 27 30.79 -32.30 1.23
C LYS A 27 30.86 -31.32 0.07
N TRP A 28 29.90 -31.35 -0.84
CA TRP A 28 29.77 -30.40 -1.93
C TRP A 28 29.47 -28.98 -1.41
N ALA A 29 28.54 -28.84 -0.47
CA ALA A 29 28.28 -27.56 0.18
C ALA A 29 29.54 -27.02 0.90
N GLU A 30 30.26 -27.85 1.66
CA GLU A 30 31.50 -27.46 2.34
C GLU A 30 32.57 -26.95 1.35
N ILE A 31 32.82 -27.67 0.27
CA ILE A 31 33.84 -27.30 -0.74
C ILE A 31 33.40 -26.03 -1.49
N GLY A 32 32.14 -25.98 -1.91
CA GLY A 32 31.56 -24.83 -2.61
C GLY A 32 31.62 -23.56 -1.78
N ASN A 33 31.21 -23.62 -0.52
CA ASN A 33 31.20 -22.47 0.40
C ASN A 33 32.61 -21.94 0.64
N ARG A 34 33.61 -22.82 0.81
CA ARG A 34 35.02 -22.37 0.93
C ARG A 34 35.48 -21.58 -0.29
N ARG A 35 35.08 -22.01 -1.50
CA ARG A 35 35.41 -21.32 -2.74
C ARG A 35 34.66 -20.00 -2.89
N MET A 36 33.38 -19.97 -2.54
CA MET A 36 32.58 -18.73 -2.53
C MET A 36 33.16 -17.69 -1.55
N THR A 37 33.55 -18.11 -0.34
CA THR A 37 34.22 -17.22 0.61
C THR A 37 35.56 -16.71 0.08
N ALA A 38 36.39 -17.59 -0.52
CA ALA A 38 37.65 -17.18 -1.14
C ALA A 38 37.46 -16.19 -2.31
N ALA A 39 36.31 -16.24 -2.99
CA ALA A 39 35.91 -15.32 -4.03
C ALA A 39 35.21 -14.05 -3.50
N GLY A 40 35.02 -13.91 -2.18
CA GLY A 40 34.35 -12.75 -1.57
C GLY A 40 32.82 -12.74 -1.71
N LEU A 41 32.20 -13.89 -2.06
CA LEU A 41 30.74 -14.00 -2.16
C LEU A 41 30.12 -14.27 -0.77
N SER A 42 29.02 -13.58 -0.48
CA SER A 42 28.25 -13.76 0.76
C SER A 42 27.26 -14.93 0.70
N GLU A 43 27.03 -15.49 -0.48
CA GLU A 43 26.12 -16.62 -0.68
C GLU A 43 26.72 -17.92 -0.13
N GLN A 44 25.84 -18.76 0.42
CA GLN A 44 26.20 -20.08 0.96
C GLN A 44 25.23 -21.13 0.44
N TRP A 45 25.76 -22.27 0.02
CA TRP A 45 24.99 -23.45 -0.29
C TRP A 45 24.67 -24.20 0.99
N ASP A 46 23.39 -24.44 1.23
CA ASP A 46 22.90 -25.28 2.30
C ASP A 46 22.10 -26.44 1.69
N HIS A 47 22.54 -27.66 2.01
CA HIS A 47 22.00 -28.92 1.49
C HIS A 47 20.80 -29.43 2.29
N ARG A 48 20.52 -28.82 3.45
CA ARG A 48 19.45 -29.26 4.34
C ARG A 48 18.10 -28.85 3.79
N ALA A 49 17.04 -29.49 4.27
CA ALA A 49 15.68 -29.13 3.91
C ALA A 49 15.37 -27.67 4.26
N ILE A 50 14.60 -26.98 3.41
CA ILE A 50 14.28 -25.55 3.57
C ILE A 50 13.64 -25.22 4.92
N GLN A 51 12.90 -26.18 5.50
CA GLN A 51 12.30 -26.08 6.82
C GLN A 51 13.35 -26.00 7.93
N VAL A 52 14.41 -26.83 7.85
CA VAL A 52 15.52 -26.81 8.83
C VAL A 52 16.29 -25.50 8.72
N GLN A 53 16.57 -25.05 7.48
CA GLN A 53 17.23 -23.78 7.25
C GLN A 53 16.42 -22.60 7.83
N ARG A 54 15.10 -22.65 7.69
CA ARG A 54 14.21 -21.62 8.23
C ARG A 54 14.25 -21.59 9.76
N GLN A 55 14.21 -22.74 10.42
CA GLN A 55 14.28 -22.82 11.89
C GLN A 55 15.61 -22.27 12.41
N ASP A 56 16.73 -22.60 11.75
CA ASP A 56 18.04 -22.04 12.10
C ASP A 56 18.07 -20.52 11.91
N ALA A 57 17.53 -20.01 10.80
CA ALA A 57 17.45 -18.57 10.55
C ALA A 57 16.59 -17.86 11.59
N GLU A 58 15.50 -18.50 12.03
CA GLU A 58 14.62 -17.99 13.09
C GLU A 58 15.34 -17.95 14.44
N ALA A 59 16.07 -19.02 14.79
CA ALA A 59 16.89 -19.06 16.00
C ALA A 59 18.02 -18.01 16.02
N ARG A 60 18.53 -17.61 14.84
CA ARG A 60 19.54 -16.55 14.69
C ARG A 60 18.95 -15.14 14.60
N GLY A 61 17.63 -14.99 14.53
CA GLY A 61 16.97 -13.70 14.33
C GLY A 61 17.13 -13.13 12.91
N GLU A 62 17.45 -13.96 11.92
CA GLU A 62 17.64 -13.54 10.52
C GLU A 62 16.28 -13.41 9.81
N HIS A 63 15.50 -12.39 10.18
CA HIS A 63 14.13 -12.21 9.69
C HIS A 63 14.00 -12.22 8.16
N LEU A 64 14.90 -11.55 7.45
CA LEU A 64 14.91 -11.54 5.98
C LEU A 64 15.08 -12.96 5.40
N LYS A 65 15.93 -13.77 6.03
CA LYS A 65 16.20 -15.15 5.59
C LYS A 65 15.03 -16.08 5.92
N VAL A 66 14.42 -15.94 7.09
CA VAL A 66 13.16 -16.63 7.44
C VAL A 66 12.06 -16.32 6.42
N VAL A 67 12.01 -15.06 5.97
CA VAL A 67 11.04 -14.64 4.96
C VAL A 67 11.31 -15.32 3.62
N GLU A 68 12.57 -15.33 3.18
CA GLU A 68 12.99 -15.99 1.94
C GLU A 68 12.70 -17.50 1.93
N LEU A 69 12.93 -18.16 3.06
CA LEU A 69 12.83 -19.63 3.20
C LEU A 69 11.40 -20.13 3.44
N ASP A 70 10.42 -19.26 3.72
CA ASP A 70 9.02 -19.66 3.84
C ASP A 70 8.33 -19.81 2.49
N ARG A 71 8.75 -20.85 1.79
CA ARG A 71 8.16 -21.32 0.54
C ARG A 71 8.07 -22.83 0.55
N LEU A 72 7.04 -23.36 -0.08
CA LEU A 72 6.93 -24.78 -0.38
C LEU A 72 7.93 -25.16 -1.49
N PRO A 73 8.69 -26.24 -1.32
CA PRO A 73 9.57 -26.75 -2.36
C PRO A 73 8.75 -27.32 -3.53
N GLY A 74 9.23 -27.12 -4.75
CA GLY A 74 8.63 -27.73 -5.94
C GLY A 74 8.97 -29.23 -6.07
N VAL A 75 8.19 -29.93 -6.89
CA VAL A 75 8.39 -31.35 -7.20
C VAL A 75 9.08 -31.50 -8.54
N HIS A 76 10.05 -32.41 -8.63
CA HIS A 76 10.70 -32.72 -9.90
C HIS A 76 9.70 -33.38 -10.86
N LEU A 77 9.52 -32.79 -12.04
CA LEU A 77 8.52 -33.22 -13.01
C LEU A 77 8.87 -34.57 -13.66
N GLY A 78 10.15 -34.82 -13.92
CA GLY A 78 10.61 -35.98 -14.68
C GLY A 78 10.45 -35.81 -16.19
N ALA A 79 11.16 -36.65 -16.96
CA ALA A 79 11.28 -36.51 -18.41
C ALA A 79 9.94 -36.66 -19.15
N VAL A 80 9.11 -37.62 -18.74
CA VAL A 80 7.82 -37.93 -19.40
C VAL A 80 6.83 -36.79 -19.21
N ALA A 81 6.61 -36.34 -17.97
CA ALA A 81 5.70 -35.25 -17.70
C ALA A 81 6.18 -33.93 -18.34
N THR A 82 7.50 -33.70 -18.36
CA THR A 82 8.08 -32.55 -19.10
C THR A 82 7.75 -32.60 -20.59
N ALA A 83 7.80 -33.78 -21.21
CA ALA A 83 7.47 -33.93 -22.62
C ALA A 83 5.98 -33.65 -22.91
N PHE A 84 5.07 -34.07 -22.00
CA PHE A 84 3.64 -33.76 -22.12
C PHE A 84 3.33 -32.28 -21.94
N GLU A 85 3.88 -31.63 -20.90
CA GLU A 85 3.68 -30.20 -20.67
C GLU A 85 4.19 -29.35 -21.83
N ARG A 86 5.33 -29.73 -22.46
CA ARG A 86 5.85 -29.06 -23.66
C ARG A 86 4.91 -29.13 -24.86
N ARG A 87 4.05 -30.16 -24.93
CA ARG A 87 3.02 -30.33 -25.96
C ARG A 87 1.69 -29.68 -25.58
N GLY A 88 1.65 -28.96 -24.46
CA GLY A 88 0.42 -28.34 -23.94
C GLY A 88 -0.53 -29.31 -23.24
N ILE A 89 -0.10 -30.56 -22.98
CA ILE A 89 -0.90 -31.55 -22.27
C ILE A 89 -0.58 -31.43 -20.78
N GLY A 90 -1.57 -30.99 -20.00
CA GLY A 90 -1.45 -30.88 -18.55
C GLY A 90 -1.17 -32.22 -17.87
N THR A 91 -0.30 -32.20 -16.88
CA THR A 91 0.10 -33.35 -16.07
C THR A 91 -0.14 -33.07 -14.60
N PHE A 92 -0.42 -34.12 -13.82
CA PHE A 92 -0.62 -34.00 -12.38
C PHE A 92 0.56 -33.32 -11.66
N LEU A 93 1.80 -33.68 -11.99
CA LEU A 93 2.99 -33.05 -11.40
C LEU A 93 3.16 -31.59 -11.84
N GLY A 94 2.72 -31.25 -13.06
CA GLY A 94 2.71 -29.88 -13.56
C GLY A 94 1.67 -29.04 -12.83
N ASP A 95 0.46 -29.57 -12.65
CA ASP A 95 -0.61 -28.94 -11.87
C ASP A 95 -0.20 -28.74 -10.42
N LEU A 96 0.44 -29.75 -9.81
CA LEU A 96 0.97 -29.65 -8.46
C LEU A 96 2.00 -28.53 -8.34
N ASN A 97 2.94 -28.41 -9.28
CA ASN A 97 3.91 -27.31 -9.28
C ASN A 97 3.27 -25.93 -9.53
N ARG A 98 2.25 -25.85 -10.39
CA ARG A 98 1.45 -24.62 -10.58
C ARG A 98 0.75 -24.22 -9.27
N ALA A 99 0.16 -25.17 -8.56
CA ALA A 99 -0.48 -24.96 -7.26
C ALA A 99 0.53 -24.52 -6.19
N ILE A 100 1.69 -25.18 -6.08
CA ILE A 100 2.79 -24.79 -5.19
C ILE A 100 3.26 -23.36 -5.49
N ALA A 101 3.42 -23.00 -6.76
CA ALA A 101 3.80 -21.65 -7.15
C ALA A 101 2.73 -20.61 -6.77
N ALA A 102 1.45 -20.94 -6.94
CA ALA A 102 0.34 -20.08 -6.53
C ALA A 102 0.30 -19.87 -5.00
N GLU A 103 0.47 -20.93 -4.23
CA GLU A 103 0.55 -20.88 -2.78
C GLU A 103 1.74 -20.04 -2.30
N ASN A 104 2.92 -20.21 -2.91
CA ASN A 104 4.09 -19.39 -2.60
C ASN A 104 3.87 -17.90 -2.91
N ARG A 105 3.15 -17.58 -4.00
CA ARG A 105 2.73 -16.20 -4.29
C ARG A 105 1.78 -15.67 -3.23
N SER A 106 0.78 -16.46 -2.84
CA SER A 106 -0.18 -16.11 -1.79
C SER A 106 0.53 -15.79 -0.46
N ARG A 107 1.46 -16.65 -0.03
CA ARG A 107 2.28 -16.42 1.18
C ARG A 107 3.07 -15.13 1.13
N ARG A 108 3.69 -14.82 -0.01
CA ARG A 108 4.43 -13.56 -0.21
C ARG A 108 3.51 -12.35 -0.09
N LEU A 109 2.36 -12.37 -0.76
CA LEU A 109 1.39 -11.27 -0.73
C LEU A 109 0.79 -11.06 0.67
N ALA A 110 0.41 -12.13 1.35
CA ALA A 110 -0.13 -12.05 2.71
C ALA A 110 0.85 -11.37 3.68
N ARG A 111 2.15 -11.60 3.52
CA ARG A 111 3.19 -10.95 4.34
C ARG A 111 3.38 -9.48 3.99
N GLN A 112 3.40 -9.15 2.69
CA GLN A 112 3.45 -7.75 2.26
C GLN A 112 2.25 -6.98 2.83
N ARG A 113 1.05 -7.58 2.80
CA ARG A 113 -0.16 -7.00 3.39
C ARG A 113 0.01 -6.75 4.89
N ARG A 114 0.49 -7.73 5.66
CA ARG A 114 0.78 -7.56 7.10
C ARG A 114 1.82 -6.47 7.37
N GLY A 115 2.82 -6.34 6.51
CA GLY A 115 3.81 -5.26 6.62
C GLY A 115 3.17 -3.88 6.46
N VAL A 116 2.30 -3.72 5.46
CA VAL A 116 1.53 -2.48 5.26
C VAL A 116 0.59 -2.21 6.43
N GLU A 117 -0.15 -3.22 6.89
CA GLU A 117 -1.04 -3.11 8.07
C GLU A 117 -0.27 -2.65 9.31
N ALA A 118 0.95 -3.16 9.55
CA ALA A 118 1.80 -2.74 10.65
C ALA A 118 2.27 -1.28 10.51
N SER A 119 2.67 -0.86 9.30
CA SER A 119 3.05 0.53 9.05
C SER A 119 1.88 1.50 9.22
N ILE A 120 0.66 1.10 8.83
CA ILE A 120 -0.55 1.91 9.07
C ILE A 120 -0.79 2.06 10.57
N ALA A 121 -0.73 0.96 11.34
CA ALA A 121 -0.92 1.02 12.78
C ALA A 121 0.13 1.90 13.49
N GLU A 122 1.40 1.84 13.05
CA GLU A 122 2.45 2.73 13.55
C GLU A 122 2.15 4.21 13.26
N PHE A 123 1.66 4.50 12.05
CA PHE A 123 1.27 5.85 11.66
C PHE A 123 0.08 6.36 12.46
N GLU A 124 -0.95 5.54 12.67
CA GLU A 124 -2.12 5.86 13.50
C GLU A 124 -1.71 6.14 14.94
N ALA A 125 -0.87 5.30 15.55
CA ALA A 125 -0.34 5.54 16.90
C ALA A 125 0.45 6.86 16.99
N ARG A 126 1.20 7.21 15.94
CA ARG A 126 1.93 8.48 15.87
C ARG A 126 0.98 9.68 15.74
N LEU A 127 -0.11 9.56 14.99
CA LEU A 127 -1.13 10.60 14.91
C LEU A 127 -1.82 10.81 16.25
N ASP A 128 -2.16 9.74 16.96
CA ASP A 128 -2.79 9.83 18.27
C ASP A 128 -1.86 10.44 19.31
N ALA A 129 -0.57 10.11 19.30
CA ALA A 129 0.42 10.77 20.15
C ALA A 129 0.55 12.29 19.88
N LEU A 130 0.38 12.71 18.62
CA LEU A 130 0.37 14.13 18.24
C LEU A 130 -0.93 14.83 18.67
N ARG A 131 -2.06 14.11 18.66
CA ARG A 131 -3.35 14.61 19.19
C ARG A 131 -3.33 14.73 20.71
N GLU A 132 -2.71 13.77 21.40
CA GLU A 132 -2.59 13.78 22.86
C GLU A 132 -1.60 14.82 23.37
N LYS A 133 -0.55 15.17 22.60
CA LYS A 133 0.27 16.36 22.88
C LYS A 133 -0.61 17.58 22.64
N PRO A 134 -1.20 18.19 23.68
CA PRO A 134 -1.95 19.40 23.46
C PRO A 134 -0.87 20.43 23.11
N ALA A 135 -0.94 21.02 21.91
CA ALA A 135 -0.50 22.41 21.82
C ALA A 135 -1.19 23.12 23.00
N PRO A 136 -0.50 23.99 23.78
CA PRO A 136 -1.14 24.69 24.90
C PRO A 136 -2.45 25.25 24.37
N GLY A 137 -3.56 24.66 24.81
CA GLY A 137 -4.86 25.02 24.29
C GLY A 137 -5.01 26.51 24.51
N PRO A 138 -5.55 27.28 23.56
CA PRO A 138 -5.93 28.65 23.87
C PRO A 138 -6.77 28.56 25.14
N ALA A 139 -6.34 29.30 26.18
CA ALA A 139 -6.99 29.34 27.49
C ALA A 139 -8.51 29.35 27.30
N PRO A 140 -9.31 28.65 28.13
CA PRO A 140 -10.74 28.47 27.89
C PRO A 140 -11.39 29.81 27.59
N VAL A 141 -11.55 30.11 26.30
CA VAL A 141 -12.17 31.33 25.86
C VAL A 141 -13.62 31.04 26.16
N ALA A 142 -14.15 31.66 27.22
CA ALA A 142 -15.57 31.62 27.52
C ALA A 142 -16.29 31.75 26.19
N LYS A 143 -17.14 30.77 25.84
CA LYS A 143 -17.89 30.73 24.57
C LYS A 143 -18.81 31.96 24.50
N ARG A 144 -18.24 33.13 24.20
CA ARG A 144 -18.97 34.29 23.75
C ARG A 144 -19.45 33.93 22.36
N ARG A 145 -20.75 34.00 22.09
CA ARG A 145 -21.18 33.95 20.69
C ARG A 145 -20.45 35.09 19.99
N GLY A 146 -19.99 34.86 18.77
CA GLY A 146 -19.40 35.89 17.93
C GLY A 146 -20.30 37.11 17.85
N LYS A 147 -21.62 36.90 17.83
CA LYS A 147 -22.66 37.93 17.88
C LYS A 147 -22.64 38.83 19.12
N ASP A 148 -22.05 38.36 20.22
CA ASP A 148 -21.89 39.12 21.46
C ASP A 148 -20.58 39.96 21.46
N ASP A 149 -19.72 39.82 20.44
CA ASP A 149 -18.49 40.59 20.27
C ASP A 149 -18.77 41.95 19.60
N LEU A 150 -18.16 43.02 20.12
CA LEU A 150 -18.32 44.39 19.62
C LEU A 150 -17.89 44.53 18.14
N ARG A 151 -17.05 43.63 17.65
CA ARG A 151 -16.54 43.59 16.27
C ARG A 151 -17.51 42.94 15.28
N TRP A 152 -18.55 42.26 15.75
CA TRP A 152 -19.49 41.51 14.92
C TRP A 152 -20.28 42.37 13.92
N PRO A 153 -20.78 43.57 14.28
CA PRO A 153 -21.51 44.41 13.33
C PRO A 153 -20.64 44.86 12.13
N GLU A 154 -19.35 45.10 12.38
CA GLU A 154 -18.38 45.46 11.34
C GLU A 154 -18.12 44.29 10.39
N TYR A 155 -17.97 43.08 10.94
CA TYR A 155 -17.87 41.85 10.16
C TYR A 155 -19.08 41.65 9.24
N GLU A 156 -20.30 41.75 9.78
CA GLU A 156 -21.52 41.58 8.99
C GLU A 156 -21.65 42.62 7.87
N ALA A 157 -21.29 43.87 8.15
CA ALA A 157 -21.31 44.93 7.15
C ALA A 157 -20.34 44.63 6.00
N GLU A 158 -19.14 44.15 6.32
CA GLU A 158 -18.12 43.85 5.31
C GLU A 158 -18.44 42.57 4.52
N ILE A 159 -18.96 41.52 5.18
CA ILE A 159 -19.48 40.33 4.50
C ILE A 159 -20.58 40.70 3.50
N ARG A 160 -21.54 41.55 3.89
CA ARG A 160 -22.61 41.99 2.99
C ARG A 160 -22.07 42.82 1.83
N ARG A 161 -21.12 43.73 2.11
CA ARG A 161 -20.49 44.56 1.08
C ARG A 161 -19.72 43.70 0.07
N LEU A 162 -18.83 42.83 0.54
CA LEU A 162 -18.01 41.96 -0.30
C LEU A 162 -18.87 40.91 -1.02
N GLY A 163 -19.86 40.34 -0.35
CA GLY A 163 -20.83 39.44 -0.98
C GLY A 163 -21.54 40.10 -2.17
N ASN A 164 -21.99 41.35 -2.01
CA ASN A 164 -22.58 42.12 -3.12
C ASN A 164 -21.55 42.44 -4.21
N GLU A 165 -20.29 42.70 -3.86
CA GLU A 165 -19.20 42.97 -4.80
C GLU A 165 -18.84 41.74 -5.64
N PHE A 166 -18.79 40.55 -5.03
CA PHE A 166 -18.49 39.28 -5.67
C PHE A 166 -19.72 38.56 -6.24
N GLY A 167 -20.93 39.12 -6.08
CA GLY A 167 -22.17 38.57 -6.63
C GLY A 167 -22.67 37.30 -5.92
N VAL A 168 -22.29 37.09 -4.66
CA VAL A 168 -22.69 35.92 -3.86
C VAL A 168 -24.14 36.11 -3.35
N ASP A 169 -24.97 35.06 -3.42
CA ASP A 169 -26.36 35.12 -2.95
C ASP A 169 -26.42 35.49 -1.45
N PRO A 170 -27.13 36.55 -1.06
CA PRO A 170 -27.31 36.94 0.34
C PRO A 170 -27.82 35.83 1.26
N ARG A 171 -28.66 34.91 0.75
CA ARG A 171 -29.15 33.77 1.54
C ARG A 171 -28.06 32.74 1.81
N LEU A 172 -27.14 32.55 0.86
CA LEU A 172 -26.02 31.65 1.02
C LEU A 172 -25.06 32.17 2.09
N LEU A 173 -24.79 33.48 2.07
CA LEU A 173 -24.01 34.15 3.11
C LEU A 173 -24.63 33.93 4.49
N GLU A 174 -25.95 34.08 4.63
CA GLU A 174 -26.61 33.85 5.92
C GLU A 174 -26.54 32.38 6.38
N LEU A 175 -26.73 31.43 5.46
CA LEU A 175 -26.78 30.00 5.80
C LEU A 175 -25.40 29.38 6.09
N THR A 176 -24.38 29.74 5.31
CA THR A 176 -23.03 29.17 5.43
C THR A 176 -22.23 29.82 6.54
N LEU A 177 -22.42 31.11 6.79
CA LEU A 177 -21.59 31.86 7.73
C LEU A 177 -22.12 31.84 9.16
N HIS A 178 -23.44 31.85 9.38
CA HIS A 178 -23.94 32.14 10.73
C HIS A 178 -23.76 31.01 11.75
N GLN A 179 -23.85 29.72 11.39
CA GLN A 179 -23.83 28.69 12.45
C GLN A 179 -22.42 28.33 12.95
N ARG A 180 -21.45 28.17 12.05
CA ARG A 180 -20.10 27.72 12.41
C ARG A 180 -19.16 28.85 12.83
N ILE A 181 -19.31 30.03 12.24
CA ILE A 181 -18.45 31.19 12.54
C ILE A 181 -18.89 31.87 13.82
N GLU A 182 -20.18 31.89 14.16
CA GLU A 182 -20.61 32.43 15.46
C GLU A 182 -19.89 31.76 16.64
N GLU A 183 -19.54 30.48 16.54
CA GLU A 183 -18.83 29.78 17.62
C GLU A 183 -17.32 30.05 17.62
N GLN A 184 -16.73 30.44 16.48
CA GLN A 184 -15.28 30.57 16.29
C GLN A 184 -14.82 32.00 15.99
N PHE A 185 -15.76 32.95 15.88
CA PHE A 185 -15.53 34.31 15.41
C PHE A 185 -14.41 35.01 16.18
N VAL A 186 -14.47 34.96 17.51
CA VAL A 186 -13.49 35.63 18.38
C VAL A 186 -12.08 35.11 18.09
N VAL A 187 -11.92 33.78 17.99
CA VAL A 187 -10.63 33.14 17.72
C VAL A 187 -10.11 33.49 16.33
N LEU A 188 -10.99 33.48 15.32
CA LEU A 188 -10.61 33.82 13.95
C LEU A 188 -10.28 35.31 13.80
N ALA A 189 -11.05 36.19 14.42
CA ALA A 189 -10.81 37.63 14.41
C ALA A 189 -9.49 37.98 15.13
N ASP A 190 -9.20 37.32 16.24
CA ASP A 190 -7.93 37.50 16.97
C ASP A 190 -6.74 36.98 16.15
N ALA A 191 -6.88 35.83 15.47
CA ALA A 191 -5.85 35.30 14.58
C ALA A 191 -5.54 36.24 13.41
N MET A 192 -6.55 36.95 12.92
CA MET A 192 -6.41 37.90 11.82
C MET A 192 -6.02 39.32 12.26
N ALA A 193 -5.86 39.59 13.57
CA ALA A 193 -5.58 40.94 14.08
C ALA A 193 -4.33 41.60 13.46
N SER A 194 -3.32 40.82 13.08
CA SER A 194 -2.10 41.31 12.40
C SER A 194 -2.26 41.51 10.89
N GLN A 195 -3.34 41.01 10.28
CA GLN A 195 -3.58 40.96 8.84
C GLN A 195 -4.76 41.85 8.39
N GLY A 196 -5.26 42.73 9.28
CA GLY A 196 -6.43 43.57 9.01
C GLY A 196 -7.68 43.18 9.80
N GLY A 197 -7.56 42.21 10.72
CA GLY A 197 -8.59 41.83 11.66
C GLY A 197 -9.83 41.29 11.00
N VAL A 198 -10.95 41.93 11.30
CA VAL A 198 -12.30 41.46 10.96
C VAL A 198 -12.62 41.64 9.48
N THR A 199 -12.07 42.69 8.85
CA THR A 199 -12.21 42.97 7.42
C THR A 199 -11.53 41.90 6.57
N GLU A 200 -10.32 41.47 6.96
CA GLU A 200 -9.60 40.41 6.27
C GLU A 200 -10.26 39.05 6.49
N LEU A 201 -10.79 38.81 7.70
CA LEU A 201 -11.62 37.63 7.95
C LEU A 201 -12.83 37.59 7.02
N ALA A 202 -13.57 38.70 6.89
CA ALA A 202 -14.72 38.79 5.98
C ALA A 202 -14.34 38.52 4.52
N ARG A 203 -13.22 39.09 4.06
CA ARG A 203 -12.70 38.84 2.70
C ARG A 203 -12.44 37.36 2.44
N ARG A 204 -11.68 36.70 3.31
CA ARG A 204 -11.34 35.27 3.11
C ARG A 204 -12.55 34.35 3.14
N MET A 205 -13.55 34.70 3.95
CA MET A 205 -14.79 33.94 3.99
C MET A 205 -15.57 34.03 2.68
N VAL A 206 -15.70 35.24 2.11
CA VAL A 206 -16.37 35.43 0.81
C VAL A 206 -15.58 34.78 -0.33
N GLU A 207 -14.26 34.94 -0.36
CA GLU A 207 -13.40 34.28 -1.34
C GLU A 207 -13.51 32.75 -1.28
N GLY A 208 -13.58 32.17 -0.07
CA GLY A 208 -13.79 30.74 0.11
C GLY A 208 -15.13 30.24 -0.42
N ILE A 209 -16.20 31.02 -0.25
CA ILE A 209 -17.54 30.69 -0.79
C ILE A 209 -17.52 30.73 -2.31
N VAL A 210 -16.94 31.77 -2.91
CA VAL A 210 -16.83 31.92 -4.36
C VAL A 210 -16.03 30.75 -4.97
N GLU A 211 -14.94 30.34 -4.34
CA GLU A 211 -14.15 29.20 -4.82
C GLU A 211 -14.90 27.88 -4.67
N GLN A 212 -15.69 27.71 -3.60
CA GLN A 212 -16.53 26.53 -3.43
C GLN A 212 -17.64 26.47 -4.48
N GLU A 213 -18.35 27.56 -4.75
CA GLU A 213 -19.34 27.65 -5.83
C GLU A 213 -18.72 27.36 -7.20
N ARG A 214 -17.49 27.81 -7.42
CA ARG A 214 -16.73 27.52 -8.65
C ARG A 214 -16.40 26.04 -8.78
N LEU A 215 -15.97 25.40 -7.69
CA LEU A 215 -15.68 23.97 -7.66
C LEU A 215 -16.96 23.14 -7.87
N GLU A 216 -18.07 23.51 -7.23
CA GLU A 216 -19.39 22.86 -7.41
C GLU A 216 -19.94 23.05 -8.83
N SER A 217 -19.73 24.22 -9.44
CA SER A 217 -20.09 24.47 -10.83
C SER A 217 -19.22 23.66 -11.80
N ALA A 218 -17.92 23.52 -11.52
CA ALA A 218 -17.01 22.72 -12.34
C ALA A 218 -17.29 21.21 -12.24
N THR A 219 -17.66 20.71 -11.05
CA THR A 219 -18.08 19.31 -10.88
C THR A 219 -19.43 19.04 -11.55
N ALA A 220 -20.39 19.97 -11.46
CA ALA A 220 -21.68 19.85 -12.17
C ALA A 220 -21.52 19.79 -13.69
N ILE A 221 -20.61 20.60 -14.27
CA ILE A 221 -20.28 20.56 -15.71
C ILE A 221 -19.56 19.25 -16.07
N GLY A 222 -18.68 18.75 -15.20
CA GLY A 222 -18.00 17.46 -15.36
C GLY A 222 -18.95 16.26 -15.34
N THR A 223 -20.00 16.30 -14.51
CA THR A 223 -21.03 15.24 -14.47
C THR A 223 -21.93 15.26 -15.71
N THR A 224 -22.21 16.43 -16.30
CA THR A 224 -22.99 16.51 -17.56
C THR A 224 -22.25 16.02 -18.81
N LEU A 225 -20.92 15.84 -18.77
CA LEU A 225 -20.14 15.31 -19.90
C LEU A 225 -19.91 13.79 -19.86
N ASP A 226 -20.26 13.14 -18.75
CA ASP A 226 -20.07 11.68 -18.53
C ASP A 226 -21.35 10.85 -18.78
N ASP A 227 -22.47 11.50 -19.11
CA ASP A 227 -23.77 10.84 -19.38
C ASP A 227 -24.01 10.52 -20.87
N ARG A 228 -22.95 10.26 -21.64
CA ARG A 228 -23.11 9.64 -22.97
C ARG A 228 -23.26 8.12 -22.79
N PRO A 229 -24.36 7.50 -23.24
CA PRO A 229 -24.53 6.05 -23.13
C PRO A 229 -23.43 5.36 -23.94
N ALA A 230 -22.76 4.42 -23.30
CA ALA A 230 -21.76 3.55 -23.92
C ALA A 230 -22.47 2.53 -24.81
N ASP A 231 -22.78 2.91 -26.05
CA ASP A 231 -23.10 1.98 -27.13
C ASP A 231 -22.34 2.37 -28.41
N ASP A 232 -21.85 1.33 -29.08
CA ASP A 232 -21.09 1.28 -30.34
C ASP A 232 -19.64 1.80 -30.34
N VAL A 233 -18.73 0.92 -29.90
CA VAL A 233 -17.41 0.80 -30.54
C VAL A 233 -17.40 -0.50 -31.35
N ASP A 234 -17.65 -0.33 -32.65
CA ASP A 234 -17.30 -1.29 -33.70
C ASP A 234 -15.81 -1.64 -33.59
N ILE A 235 -15.51 -2.88 -33.19
CA ILE A 235 -14.15 -3.45 -33.33
C ILE A 235 -14.14 -4.27 -34.63
N PRO A 236 -13.31 -3.91 -35.63
CA PRO A 236 -13.23 -4.65 -36.87
C PRO A 236 -12.69 -6.06 -36.62
N SER A 237 -13.41 -7.07 -37.10
CA SER A 237 -12.93 -8.45 -37.16
C SER A 237 -11.66 -8.52 -38.01
N ALA A 238 -10.52 -8.77 -37.38
CA ALA A 238 -9.29 -9.16 -38.06
C ALA A 238 -9.29 -10.68 -38.25
N ASN A 239 -9.31 -11.07 -39.52
CA ASN A 239 -9.22 -12.43 -40.03
C ASN A 239 -8.06 -13.23 -39.41
N LEU A 240 -8.38 -14.43 -38.92
CA LEU A 240 -7.45 -15.55 -38.82
C LEU A 240 -7.89 -16.60 -39.83
N GLU A 241 -7.22 -16.61 -40.97
CA GLU A 241 -7.18 -17.75 -41.89
C GLU A 241 -6.12 -18.77 -41.40
N PRO A 242 -6.26 -20.06 -41.75
CA PRO A 242 -5.78 -21.22 -40.98
C PRO A 242 -4.28 -21.52 -41.02
#